data_AF-A0A518KA07-F1
#
_entry.id   AF-A0A518KA07-F1
#
_cell.length_a   1.000
_cell.length_b   1.000
_cell.length_c   1.000
_cell.angle_alpha   90.00
_cell.angle_beta   90.00
_cell.angle_gamma   90.00
#
_symmetry.space_group_name_H-M   'P 1'
#
loop_
_entity.id
_entity.type
_entity.pdbx_description
1 polymer ?
#
loop_
_entity_poly.entity_id
_entity_poly.type
_entity_poly.pdbx_seq_one_letter_code
_entity_poly.pdbx_strand_id
1 'polypeptide(L)'
;MSQPSASPSLVAQQVEQEHDALRDLLGAIAKQFSQGPGVARRVADDLLELGELLGRHFRTEEDAGFFAEIIDKDARFTGEASRLCDEHATMLRDAKSLADRLSVADDAAAIWPDLRHDFHELSIQLMRHEGDENRLLQQAYVEDIGSKD
;
A
#
# COMPACT_ATOMS: atom_id res chain seq x y z
N MET A 1 -17.85 30.03 17.86
CA MET A 1 -18.40 29.36 16.67
C MET A 1 -17.50 28.19 16.37
N SER A 2 -17.92 26.96 16.66
CA SER A 2 -17.14 25.76 16.34
C SER A 2 -17.25 25.52 14.84
N GLN A 3 -16.11 25.55 14.14
CA GLN A 3 -16.06 25.18 12.74
C GLN A 3 -16.34 23.68 12.61
N PRO A 4 -17.05 23.22 11.56
CA PRO A 4 -17.09 21.81 11.24
C PRO A 4 -15.69 21.40 10.81
N SER A 5 -15.02 20.55 11.60
CA SER A 5 -13.89 19.76 11.13
C SER A 5 -14.36 19.01 9.89
N ALA A 6 -13.81 19.30 8.71
CA ALA A 6 -14.09 18.53 7.51
C ALA A 6 -13.69 17.09 7.82
N SER A 7 -14.69 16.23 8.04
CA SER A 7 -14.44 14.82 8.29
C SER A 7 -13.92 14.21 6.98
N PRO A 8 -12.89 13.35 7.02
CA PRO A 8 -12.41 12.67 5.83
C PRO A 8 -13.57 11.95 5.14
N SER A 9 -13.55 11.90 3.81
CA SER A 9 -14.59 11.21 3.03
C SER A 9 -14.69 9.74 3.44
N LEU A 10 -15.80 9.09 3.10
CA LEU A 10 -15.95 7.66 3.36
C LEU A 10 -14.87 6.83 2.64
N VAL A 11 -14.45 7.28 1.45
CA VAL A 11 -13.38 6.64 0.69
C VAL A 11 -12.02 6.83 1.38
N ALA A 12 -11.69 8.02 1.86
CA ALA A 12 -10.46 8.26 2.61
C ALA A 12 -10.40 7.44 3.92
N GLN A 13 -11.53 7.30 4.63
CA GLN A 13 -11.61 6.45 5.81
C GLN A 13 -11.44 4.96 5.47
N GLN A 14 -11.95 4.52 4.32
CA GLN A 14 -11.77 3.15 3.84
C GLN A 14 -10.30 2.88 3.50
N VAL A 15 -9.65 3.78 2.75
CA VAL A 15 -8.22 3.69 2.43
C VAL A 15 -7.36 3.62 3.69
N GLU A 16 -7.66 4.42 4.72
CA GLU A 16 -6.93 4.37 5.98
C GLU A 16 -7.10 3.02 6.71
N GLN A 17 -8.29 2.42 6.67
CA GLN A 17 -8.52 1.06 7.22
C GLN A 17 -7.77 -0.01 6.42
N GLU A 18 -7.71 0.14 5.09
CA GLU A 18 -6.97 -0.76 4.21
C GLU A 18 -5.45 -0.67 4.46
N HIS A 19 -4.91 0.53 4.69
CA HIS A 19 -3.52 0.72 5.11
C HIS A 19 -3.20 -0.01 6.42
N ASP A 20 -4.07 0.09 7.43
CA ASP A 20 -3.85 -0.61 8.69
C ASP A 20 -3.84 -2.13 8.51
N ALA A 21 -4.75 -2.66 7.69
CA ALA A 21 -4.76 -4.08 7.35
C ALA A 21 -3.48 -4.53 6.60
N LEU A 22 -2.98 -3.70 5.67
CA LEU A 22 -1.72 -3.96 4.96
C LEU A 22 -0.53 -3.97 5.90
N ARG A 23 -0.43 -3.00 6.81
CA ARG A 23 0.64 -2.93 7.83
C ARG A 23 0.64 -4.12 8.76
N ASP A 24 -0.54 -4.54 9.21
CA ASP A 24 -0.70 -5.71 10.06
C ASP A 24 -0.20 -6.99 9.35
N LEU A 25 -0.57 -7.17 8.08
CA LEU A 25 -0.13 -8.30 7.27
C LEU A 25 1.38 -8.27 6.99
N LEU A 26 1.94 -7.11 6.65
CA LEU A 26 3.39 -6.94 6.49
C LEU A 26 4.14 -7.29 7.78
N GLY A 27 3.64 -6.85 8.94
CA GLY A 27 4.19 -7.18 10.25
C GLY A 27 4.15 -8.68 10.54
N ALA A 28 3.05 -9.34 10.18
CA ALA A 28 2.90 -10.79 10.31
C ALA A 28 3.91 -11.55 9.45
N ILE A 29 4.06 -11.19 8.18
CA ILE A 29 5.01 -11.81 7.24
C ILE A 29 6.45 -11.56 7.71
N ALA A 30 6.80 -10.34 8.11
CA ALA A 30 8.12 -9.99 8.64
C ALA A 30 8.49 -10.87 9.85
N LYS A 31 7.53 -11.10 10.76
CA LYS A 31 7.70 -11.99 11.91
C LYS A 31 7.93 -13.44 11.47
N GLN A 32 7.30 -13.91 10.41
CA GLN A 32 7.54 -15.26 9.88
C GLN A 32 8.92 -15.41 9.25
N PHE A 33 9.41 -14.40 8.52
CA PHE A 33 10.78 -14.43 8.00
C PHE A 33 11.85 -14.63 9.09
N SER A 34 11.60 -14.14 10.31
CA SER A 34 12.49 -14.35 11.47
C SER A 34 12.50 -15.79 12.02
N GLN A 35 11.51 -16.62 11.66
CA GLN A 35 11.41 -18.02 12.09
C GLN A 35 12.21 -18.96 11.18
N GLY A 36 12.72 -18.46 10.04
CA GLY A 36 13.53 -19.22 9.09
C GLY A 36 12.72 -20.02 8.08
N PRO A 37 13.40 -20.75 7.16
CA PRO A 37 12.76 -21.36 5.99
C PRO A 37 11.75 -22.48 6.29
N GLY A 38 11.67 -22.97 7.53
CA GLY A 38 10.68 -23.97 7.94
C GLY A 38 9.22 -23.49 7.83
N VAL A 39 8.99 -22.18 7.74
CA VAL A 39 7.66 -21.59 7.54
C VAL A 39 7.41 -21.12 6.10
N ALA A 40 8.24 -21.53 5.14
CA ALA A 40 8.19 -21.09 3.75
C ALA A 40 6.80 -21.19 3.10
N ARG A 41 6.08 -22.29 3.34
CA ARG A 41 4.72 -22.46 2.80
C ARG A 41 3.75 -21.41 3.32
N ARG A 42 3.81 -21.11 4.63
CA ARG A 42 2.97 -20.09 5.26
C ARG A 42 3.31 -18.69 4.73
N VAL A 43 4.60 -18.38 4.61
CA VAL A 43 5.05 -17.11 4.03
C VAL A 43 4.55 -16.96 2.59
N ALA A 44 4.57 -18.04 1.79
CA ALA A 44 4.04 -18.02 0.43
C ALA A 44 2.53 -17.74 0.39
N ASP A 45 1.76 -18.40 1.27
CA ASP A 45 0.31 -18.20 1.35
C ASP A 45 -0.02 -16.75 1.79
N ASP A 46 0.70 -16.20 2.78
CA ASP A 46 0.51 -14.82 3.25
C ASP A 46 0.96 -13.77 2.21
N LEU A 47 1.98 -14.06 1.39
CA LEU A 47 2.39 -13.20 0.27
C LEU A 47 1.35 -13.17 -0.86
N LEU A 48 0.67 -14.29 -1.12
CA LEU A 48 -0.47 -14.32 -2.04
C LEU A 48 -1.63 -13.48 -1.50
N GLU A 49 -1.91 -13.59 -0.19
CA GLU A 49 -2.91 -12.74 0.47
C GLU A 49 -2.55 -11.25 0.37
N LEU A 50 -1.27 -10.91 0.56
CA LEU A 50 -0.78 -9.54 0.40
C LEU A 50 -1.02 -9.04 -1.02
N GLY A 51 -0.71 -9.83 -2.05
CA GLY A 51 -0.96 -9.46 -3.45
C GLY A 51 -2.45 -9.21 -3.74
N GLU A 52 -3.33 -10.05 -3.21
CA GLU A 52 -4.78 -9.88 -3.34
C GLU A 52 -5.30 -8.64 -2.59
N LEU A 53 -4.77 -8.37 -1.40
CA LEU A 53 -5.13 -7.20 -0.59
C LEU A 53 -4.67 -5.90 -1.28
N LEU A 54 -3.42 -5.84 -1.73
CA LEU A 54 -2.89 -4.72 -2.53
C LEU A 54 -3.74 -4.50 -3.79
N GLY A 55 -4.11 -5.58 -4.50
CA GLY A 55 -4.92 -5.46 -5.70
C GLY A 55 -6.31 -4.88 -5.43
N ARG A 56 -6.93 -5.20 -4.29
CA ARG A 56 -8.21 -4.58 -3.88
C ARG A 56 -8.03 -3.12 -3.49
N HIS A 57 -7.01 -2.84 -2.69
CA HIS A 57 -6.69 -1.52 -2.19
C HIS A 57 -6.42 -0.52 -3.32
N PHE A 58 -5.54 -0.87 -4.25
CA PHE A 58 -5.23 -0.02 -5.41
C PHE A 58 -6.46 0.25 -6.30
N ARG A 59 -7.41 -0.69 -6.39
CA ARG A 59 -8.69 -0.43 -7.08
C ARG A 59 -9.56 0.56 -6.31
N THR A 60 -9.59 0.49 -4.98
CA THR A 60 -10.29 1.49 -4.14
C THR A 60 -9.72 2.88 -4.37
N GLU A 61 -8.43 3.01 -4.69
CA GLU A 61 -7.80 4.30 -4.95
C GLU A 61 -8.03 4.83 -6.37
N GLU A 62 -7.97 3.93 -7.35
CA GLU A 62 -8.04 4.26 -8.78
C GLU A 62 -9.47 4.41 -9.32
N ASP A 63 -10.36 3.43 -9.09
CA ASP A 63 -11.63 3.29 -9.81
C ASP A 63 -12.69 4.29 -9.33
N ALA A 64 -12.56 5.55 -9.77
CA ALA A 64 -13.38 6.68 -9.29
C ALA A 64 -13.36 6.81 -7.76
N GLY A 65 -12.25 6.42 -7.15
CA GLY A 65 -12.06 6.34 -5.71
C GLY A 65 -11.24 7.49 -5.17
N PHE A 66 -10.27 7.16 -4.31
CA PHE A 66 -9.49 8.13 -3.53
C PHE A 66 -8.84 9.23 -4.40
N PHE A 67 -8.16 8.85 -5.48
CA PHE A 67 -7.49 9.84 -6.32
C PHE A 67 -8.46 10.72 -7.09
N ALA A 68 -9.61 10.18 -7.51
CA ALA A 68 -10.65 10.97 -8.17
C ALA A 68 -11.19 12.05 -7.22
N GLU A 69 -11.44 11.72 -5.95
CA GLU A 69 -11.88 12.70 -4.96
C GLU A 69 -10.84 13.82 -4.73
N ILE A 70 -9.55 13.47 -4.69
CA ILE A 70 -8.47 14.45 -4.57
C ILE A 70 -8.41 15.38 -5.79
N ILE A 71 -8.48 14.82 -7.00
CA ILE A 71 -8.41 15.57 -8.26
C ILE A 71 -9.62 16.47 -8.45
N ASP A 72 -10.82 15.99 -8.11
CA ASP A 72 -12.06 16.78 -8.16
C ASP A 72 -11.99 18.00 -7.22
N LYS A 73 -11.25 17.86 -6.12
CA LYS A 73 -11.04 18.94 -5.16
C LYS A 73 -9.99 19.95 -5.63
N ASP A 74 -8.88 19.47 -6.19
CA ASP A 74 -7.86 20.31 -6.83
C ASP A 74 -7.13 19.56 -7.96
N ALA A 75 -7.41 19.97 -9.20
CA ALA A 75 -6.90 19.33 -10.41
C ALA A 75 -5.37 19.37 -10.53
N ARG A 76 -4.66 20.22 -9.78
CA ARG A 76 -3.19 20.28 -9.81
C ARG A 76 -2.53 18.97 -9.36
N PHE A 77 -3.24 18.15 -8.57
CA PHE A 77 -2.74 16.89 -8.05
C PHE A 77 -2.77 15.74 -9.07
N THR A 78 -3.33 15.96 -10.26
CA THR A 78 -3.41 14.94 -11.33
C THR A 78 -2.07 14.26 -11.61
N GLY A 79 -0.98 15.04 -11.68
CA GLY A 79 0.35 14.49 -11.97
C GLY A 79 0.90 13.61 -10.84
N GLU A 80 0.63 13.96 -9.59
CA GLU A 80 1.08 13.19 -8.43
C GLU A 80 0.25 11.92 -8.24
N ALA A 81 -1.08 12.00 -8.39
CA ALA A 81 -1.96 10.84 -8.40
C ALA A 81 -1.56 9.84 -9.50
N SER A 82 -1.31 10.30 -10.73
CA SER A 82 -0.86 9.42 -11.82
C SER A 82 0.47 8.72 -11.51
N ARG A 83 1.42 9.42 -10.87
CA ARG A 83 2.69 8.81 -10.44
C ARG A 83 2.47 7.71 -9.42
N LEU A 84 1.56 7.92 -8.46
CA LEU A 84 1.25 6.92 -7.43
C LEU A 84 0.61 5.68 -8.07
N CYS A 85 -0.36 5.84 -8.98
CA CYS A 85 -0.93 4.72 -9.73
C CYS A 85 0.13 3.91 -10.50
N ASP A 86 1.15 4.57 -11.07
CA ASP A 86 2.24 3.87 -11.78
C ASP A 86 3.08 2.98 -10.84
N GLU A 87 3.14 3.30 -9.54
CA GLU A 87 3.84 2.50 -8.54
C GLU A 87 3.09 1.19 -8.21
N HIS A 88 1.75 1.18 -8.29
CA HIS A 88 0.89 0.05 -7.96
C HIS A 88 1.24 -1.21 -8.76
N ALA A 89 1.40 -1.04 -10.07
CA ALA A 89 1.74 -2.15 -10.97
C ALA A 89 3.08 -2.80 -10.61
N THR A 90 4.02 -2.02 -10.07
CA THR A 90 5.32 -2.52 -9.62
C THR A 90 5.17 -3.31 -8.32
N MET A 91 4.50 -2.76 -7.31
CA MET A 91 4.28 -3.43 -6.03
C MET A 91 3.50 -4.75 -6.18
N LEU A 92 2.49 -4.79 -7.06
CA LEU A 92 1.75 -6.03 -7.37
C LEU A 92 2.64 -7.11 -7.99
N ARG A 93 3.51 -6.72 -8.93
CA ARG A 93 4.46 -7.65 -9.55
C ARG A 93 5.46 -8.19 -8.53
N ASP A 94 5.95 -7.34 -7.64
CA ASP A 94 6.94 -7.72 -6.64
C ASP A 94 6.34 -8.67 -5.60
N ALA A 95 5.15 -8.38 -5.08
CA ALA A 95 4.42 -9.27 -4.18
C ALA A 95 4.18 -10.65 -4.81
N LYS A 96 3.73 -10.68 -6.07
CA LYS A 96 3.53 -11.92 -6.82
C LYS A 96 4.83 -12.69 -7.05
N SER A 97 5.90 -11.99 -7.42
CA SER A 97 7.21 -12.59 -7.67
C SER A 97 7.76 -13.29 -6.43
N LEU A 98 7.61 -12.69 -5.25
CA LEU A 98 8.02 -13.30 -3.98
C LEU A 98 7.25 -14.61 -3.70
N ALA A 99 5.93 -14.61 -3.87
CA ALA A 99 5.10 -15.79 -3.69
C ALA A 99 5.41 -16.90 -4.69
N ASP A 100 5.58 -16.55 -5.97
CA ASP A 100 5.89 -17.50 -7.03
C ASP A 100 7.27 -18.15 -6.81
N ARG A 101 8.29 -17.37 -6.41
CA ARG A 101 9.64 -17.88 -6.09
C ARG A 101 9.63 -18.89 -4.95
N LEU A 102 8.87 -18.64 -3.88
CA LEU A 102 8.72 -19.62 -2.79
C LEU A 102 7.96 -20.88 -3.23
N SER A 103 6.99 -20.74 -4.13
CA SER A 103 6.14 -21.85 -4.57
C SER A 103 6.85 -22.84 -5.48
N VAL A 104 7.88 -22.38 -6.22
CA VAL A 104 8.65 -23.21 -7.17
C VAL A 104 10.04 -23.60 -6.66
N ALA A 105 10.44 -23.14 -5.48
CA ALA A 105 11.76 -23.44 -4.93
C ALA A 105 11.85 -24.89 -4.43
N ASP A 106 12.81 -25.65 -4.97
CA ASP A 106 13.14 -26.98 -4.45
C ASP A 106 13.77 -26.90 -3.04
N ASP A 107 14.52 -25.83 -2.76
CA ASP A 107 15.12 -25.54 -1.46
C ASP A 107 14.85 -24.08 -1.05
N ALA A 108 13.87 -23.90 -0.18
CA ALA A 108 13.52 -22.60 0.37
C ALA A 108 14.67 -21.98 1.20
N ALA A 109 15.55 -22.80 1.80
CA ALA A 109 16.66 -22.29 2.61
C ALA A 109 17.69 -21.55 1.74
N ALA A 110 17.93 -22.04 0.52
CA ALA A 110 18.86 -21.43 -0.42
C ALA A 110 18.45 -20.01 -0.85
N ILE A 111 17.15 -19.76 -1.02
CA ILE A 111 16.62 -18.47 -1.48
C ILE A 111 16.10 -17.56 -0.36
N TRP A 112 16.08 -18.04 0.88
CA TRP A 112 15.51 -17.34 2.04
C TRP A 112 16.11 -15.94 2.27
N PRO A 113 17.45 -15.75 2.23
CA PRO A 113 18.04 -14.43 2.47
C PRO A 113 17.59 -13.39 1.44
N ASP A 114 17.58 -13.78 0.15
CA ASP A 114 17.19 -12.91 -0.96
C ASP A 114 15.70 -12.57 -0.89
N LEU A 115 14.85 -13.56 -0.63
CA LEU A 115 13.41 -13.34 -0.44
C LEU A 115 13.13 -12.38 0.72
N ARG A 116 13.85 -12.54 1.83
CA ARG A 116 13.68 -11.67 3.00
C ARG A 116 14.09 -10.24 2.67
N HIS A 117 15.20 -10.07 1.95
CA HIS A 117 15.65 -8.76 1.47
C HIS A 117 14.60 -8.13 0.55
N ASP A 118 14.15 -8.85 -0.45
CA ASP A 118 13.20 -8.33 -1.44
C ASP A 118 11.83 -8.01 -0.82
N PHE A 119 11.37 -8.82 0.14
CA PHE A 119 10.19 -8.51 0.94
C PHE A 119 10.37 -7.23 1.78
N HIS A 120 11.57 -7.00 2.32
CA HIS A 120 11.87 -5.79 3.07
C HIS A 120 11.82 -4.55 2.16
N GLU A 121 12.38 -4.62 0.96
CA GLU A 121 12.33 -3.54 -0.04
C GLU A 121 10.89 -3.23 -0.46
N LEU A 122 10.07 -4.26 -0.74
CA LEU A 122 8.64 -4.10 -1.00
C LEU A 122 7.92 -3.41 0.17
N SER A 123 8.23 -3.80 1.40
CA SER A 123 7.64 -3.20 2.61
C SER A 123 8.00 -1.71 2.73
N ILE A 124 9.26 -1.34 2.46
CA ILE A 124 9.70 0.06 2.45
C ILE A 124 8.98 0.85 1.36
N GLN A 125 8.86 0.27 0.16
CA GLN A 125 8.16 0.90 -0.95
C GLN A 125 6.71 1.19 -0.61
N LEU A 126 5.98 0.22 -0.04
CA LEU A 126 4.58 0.41 0.35
C LEU A 126 4.43 1.48 1.43
N MET A 127 5.26 1.46 2.47
CA MET A 127 5.19 2.48 3.54
C MET A 127 5.50 3.89 3.04
N ARG A 128 6.40 4.01 2.05
CA ARG A 128 6.67 5.29 1.40
C ARG A 128 5.47 5.75 0.56
N HIS A 129 4.87 4.82 -0.19
CA HIS A 129 3.70 5.07 -1.02
C HIS A 129 2.53 5.60 -0.19
N GLU A 130 2.15 4.90 0.87
CA GLU A 130 1.11 5.34 1.82
C GLU A 130 1.44 6.71 2.43
N GLY A 131 2.72 6.98 2.70
CA GLY A 131 3.18 8.26 3.21
C GLY A 131 3.01 9.42 2.22
N ASP A 132 3.18 9.16 0.93
CA ASP A 132 2.94 10.13 -0.14
C ASP A 132 1.44 10.36 -0.36
N GLU A 133 0.61 9.33 -0.29
CA GLU A 133 -0.86 9.44 -0.36
C GLU A 133 -1.46 10.24 0.78
N ASN A 134 -1.01 9.96 2.01
CA ASN A 134 -1.42 10.73 3.18
C ASN A 134 -1.02 12.21 3.06
N ARG A 135 0.16 12.48 2.50
CA ARG A 135 0.59 13.86 2.23
C ARG A 135 -0.29 14.52 1.19
N LEU A 136 -0.62 13.80 0.12
CA LEU A 136 -1.49 14.28 -0.96
C LEU A 136 -2.88 14.64 -0.42
N LEU A 137 -3.47 13.77 0.39
CA LEU A 137 -4.73 14.00 1.07
C LEU A 137 -4.67 15.24 1.96
N GLN A 138 -3.65 15.35 2.82
CA GLN A 138 -3.48 16.51 3.70
C GLN A 138 -3.37 17.80 2.90
N GLN A 139 -2.60 17.83 1.81
CA GLN A 139 -2.45 19.02 0.97
C GLN A 139 -3.78 19.43 0.32
N ALA A 140 -4.56 18.47 -0.17
CA ALA A 140 -5.87 18.73 -0.78
C ALA A 140 -6.90 19.30 0.23
N TYR A 141 -6.78 18.99 1.53
CA TYR A 141 -7.72 19.44 2.56
C TYR A 141 -7.24 20.64 3.38
N VAL A 142 -5.93 20.85 3.55
CA VAL A 142 -5.38 21.99 4.31
C VAL A 142 -5.44 23.28 3.51
N GLU A 143 -5.21 23.24 2.20
CA GLU A 143 -5.21 24.45 1.36
C GLU A 143 -6.61 25.04 1.13
N ASP A 144 -7.66 24.24 1.30
CA ASP A 144 -9.06 24.68 1.27
C ASP A 144 -9.43 25.61 2.45
N ILE A 145 -8.65 25.56 3.55
CA ILE A 145 -8.84 26.42 4.72
C ILE A 145 -8.12 27.77 4.55
N GLY A 146 -7.17 27.88 3.60
CA GLY A 146 -6.30 29.04 3.43
C GLY A 146 -6.82 30.18 2.55
N SER A 147 -7.92 30.00 1.81
CA SER A 147 -8.44 31.01 0.86
C SER A 147 -9.64 31.81 1.39
N LYS A 148 -9.56 32.32 2.63
CA LYS A 148 -10.48 33.33 3.15
C LYS A 148 -9.73 34.61 3.51
N ASP A 149 -9.56 35.49 2.53
CA ASP A 149 -9.49 36.94 2.74
C ASP A 149 -10.84 37.57 2.37
#